data_AF-A0A9E6CN71-F1
#
_entry.id   AF-A0A9E6CN71-F1
#
_cell.length_a   1.000
_cell.length_b   1.000
_cell.length_c   1.000
_cell.angle_alpha   90.00
_cell.angle_beta   90.00
_cell.angle_gamma   90.00
#
_symmetry.space_group_name_H-M   'P 1'
#
loop_
_entity.id
_entity.type
_entity.pdbx_description
1 polymer ?
#
loop_
_entity_poly.entity_id
_entity_poly.type
_entity_poly.pdbx_seq_one_letter_code
_entity_poly.pdbx_strand_id
1 'polypeptide(L)'
;MAANKKATDEVKDAKDVKDVKDVKVNSKERLDIVKLKEMKITELTKIARKFKVEDASVLRKQELLFKILQAQAKREGLIFGEGVLEVLQDGFGFLRSVNYNYLPSPDDIYISPSQIRRFSLKVGDTVGGQIRPPKDTERYFAMLKVEAVNFENPDAAKDKTLFDNLTPLYPNERFILEVTPDELSTRVIDLLTPIGKGQRAMIVAPPYSGKTVLLQKITNSITANYPDVIPIVLLIDERPEEVTDMQRSVKGEVISSTFDEPGERHIQVAEIVLEKAKRLVEHKKDVVILLDSITRLARAYNTVVPHSGKILSGGVDSNALQKPKRFFGAARNIEEGGSLTIIATALIDTGSRMDEVIFEEFKGTGNMELQLDRTLFQKRVYPAIDIKRSNTRKEELLVHDDELKRIWLMRKALNDLNTVEAMELLIEKLKKTKTNPEFLMSLNNIR
;
A
#
# COMPACT_ATOMS: atom_id res chain seq x y z
N MET A 1 -4.03 -20.00 63.47
CA MET A 1 -5.40 -20.39 63.84
C MET A 1 -6.36 -19.83 62.80
N ALA A 2 -7.26 -20.67 62.31
CA ALA A 2 -8.13 -20.59 61.10
C ALA A 2 -8.56 -19.17 60.66
N ALA A 3 -8.30 -18.72 59.42
CA ALA A 3 -8.75 -19.16 58.09
C ALA A 3 -10.20 -18.72 57.74
N ASN A 4 -10.30 -17.79 56.78
CA ASN A 4 -11.51 -17.09 56.37
C ASN A 4 -11.66 -17.12 54.84
N LYS A 5 -12.91 -17.24 54.36
CA LYS A 5 -13.45 -16.97 53.01
C LYS A 5 -12.97 -17.84 51.84
N LYS A 6 -13.93 -18.51 51.17
CA LYS A 6 -14.54 -18.03 49.91
C LYS A 6 -15.59 -19.02 49.39
N ALA A 7 -16.63 -18.45 48.80
CA ALA A 7 -17.66 -19.14 48.02
C ALA A 7 -17.10 -19.59 46.66
N THR A 8 -17.48 -20.80 46.25
CA THR A 8 -17.32 -21.43 44.92
C THR A 8 -18.55 -22.32 44.74
N ASP A 9 -19.47 -21.97 43.86
CA ASP A 9 -19.53 -22.37 42.44
C ASP A 9 -20.30 -23.70 42.27
N GLU A 10 -21.60 -23.55 42.05
CA GLU A 10 -22.46 -24.52 41.39
C GLU A 10 -22.38 -24.28 39.87
N VAL A 11 -21.85 -25.24 39.12
CA VAL A 11 -22.07 -25.35 37.67
C VAL A 11 -22.25 -26.82 37.31
N LYS A 12 -23.50 -27.22 37.04
CA LYS A 12 -23.82 -28.39 36.21
C LYS A 12 -25.05 -28.12 35.35
N ASP A 13 -24.91 -28.57 34.11
CA ASP A 13 -25.94 -28.91 33.13
C ASP A 13 -26.62 -27.79 32.34
N ALA A 14 -26.00 -27.47 31.19
CA ALA A 14 -26.71 -27.15 29.96
C ALA A 14 -25.90 -27.68 28.76
N LYS A 15 -26.25 -28.91 28.32
CA LYS A 15 -25.86 -29.46 27.03
C LYS A 15 -26.75 -28.84 25.95
N ASP A 16 -26.20 -27.91 25.16
CA ASP A 16 -26.75 -27.52 23.86
C ASP A 16 -25.60 -26.94 23.01
N VAL A 17 -24.79 -27.82 22.43
CA VAL A 17 -23.86 -27.47 21.35
C VAL A 17 -24.50 -27.93 20.05
N LYS A 18 -25.17 -26.99 19.36
CA LYS A 18 -25.72 -27.22 18.03
C LYS A 18 -24.59 -27.38 17.01
N ASP A 19 -24.63 -28.53 16.35
CA ASP A 19 -24.01 -28.94 15.10
C ASP A 19 -23.37 -27.82 14.25
N VAL A 20 -22.04 -27.71 14.33
CA VAL A 20 -21.23 -27.18 13.24
C VAL A 20 -21.22 -28.25 12.15
N LYS A 21 -22.08 -28.10 11.14
CA LYS A 21 -22.10 -29.00 9.98
C LYS A 21 -20.71 -29.04 9.34
N ASP A 22 -20.07 -30.20 9.43
CA ASP A 22 -18.87 -30.54 8.67
C ASP A 22 -19.16 -30.37 7.17
N VAL A 23 -18.55 -29.37 6.55
CA VAL A 23 -18.50 -29.26 5.09
C VAL A 23 -17.66 -30.44 4.59
N LYS A 24 -18.34 -31.52 4.18
CA LYS A 24 -17.76 -32.64 3.44
C LYS A 24 -17.32 -32.14 2.06
N VAL A 25 -16.13 -31.56 1.98
CA VAL A 25 -15.47 -31.29 0.70
C VAL A 25 -15.05 -32.64 0.11
N ASN A 26 -15.79 -33.08 -0.90
CA ASN A 26 -15.53 -34.31 -1.63
C ASN A 26 -14.20 -34.16 -2.39
N SER A 27 -13.29 -35.14 -2.32
CA SER A 27 -11.94 -35.07 -2.89
C SER A 27 -11.87 -34.98 -4.42
N LYS A 28 -13.02 -35.02 -5.10
CA LYS A 28 -13.21 -34.87 -6.55
C LYS A 28 -13.88 -33.56 -6.96
N GLU A 29 -14.32 -32.71 -6.03
CA GLU A 29 -15.04 -31.48 -6.39
C GLU A 29 -14.03 -30.36 -6.68
N ARG A 30 -13.95 -29.95 -7.95
CA ARG A 30 -13.15 -28.80 -8.39
C ARG A 30 -13.68 -27.55 -7.70
N LEU A 31 -12.87 -26.91 -6.86
CA LEU A 31 -13.23 -25.65 -6.22
C LEU A 31 -13.00 -24.51 -7.21
N ASP A 32 -14.03 -23.68 -7.37
CA ASP A 32 -14.01 -22.47 -8.20
C ASP A 32 -13.72 -21.25 -7.32
N ILE A 33 -13.13 -20.20 -7.88
CA ILE A 33 -12.81 -18.97 -7.16
C ILE A 33 -14.05 -18.33 -6.53
N VAL A 34 -15.22 -18.47 -7.16
CA VAL A 34 -16.50 -18.01 -6.62
C VAL A 34 -16.80 -18.67 -5.27
N LYS A 35 -16.74 -20.01 -5.23
CA LYS A 35 -16.97 -20.80 -4.00
C LYS A 35 -15.93 -20.47 -2.93
N LEU A 36 -14.67 -20.30 -3.32
CA LEU A 36 -13.59 -19.99 -2.38
C LEU A 36 -13.73 -18.57 -1.79
N LYS A 37 -14.20 -17.59 -2.57
CA LYS A 37 -14.35 -16.19 -2.10
C LYS A 37 -15.41 -16.06 -1.00
N GLU A 38 -16.50 -16.83 -1.09
CA GLU A 38 -17.60 -16.83 -0.12
C GLU A 38 -17.21 -17.48 1.22
N MET A 39 -16.19 -18.34 1.23
CA MET A 39 -15.73 -19.02 2.43
C MET A 39 -15.03 -18.08 3.42
N LYS A 40 -15.13 -18.43 4.71
CA LYS A 40 -14.40 -17.72 5.77
C LYS A 40 -12.91 -18.07 5.72
N ILE A 41 -12.06 -17.16 6.19
CA ILE A 41 -10.59 -17.38 6.20
C ILE A 41 -10.22 -18.67 6.93
N THR A 42 -10.92 -19.00 8.03
CA THR A 42 -10.71 -20.23 8.80
C THR A 42 -11.02 -21.50 8.00
N GLU A 43 -12.00 -21.46 7.10
CA GLU A 43 -12.34 -22.57 6.19
C GLU A 43 -11.33 -22.68 5.06
N LEU A 44 -10.92 -21.53 4.48
CA LEU A 44 -9.88 -21.47 3.47
C LEU A 44 -8.55 -22.03 4.00
N THR A 45 -8.15 -21.70 5.23
CA THR A 45 -6.94 -22.26 5.83
C THR A 45 -7.03 -23.78 6.03
N LYS A 46 -8.22 -24.30 6.38
CA LYS A 46 -8.46 -25.76 6.45
C LYS A 46 -8.32 -26.41 5.08
N ILE A 47 -8.88 -25.80 4.05
CA ILE A 47 -8.77 -26.28 2.66
C ILE A 47 -7.30 -26.24 2.20
N ALA A 48 -6.61 -25.13 2.41
CA ALA A 48 -5.19 -24.98 2.08
C ALA A 48 -4.31 -26.04 2.76
N ARG A 49 -4.56 -26.35 4.03
CA ARG A 49 -3.88 -27.48 4.73
C ARG A 49 -4.18 -28.83 4.08
N LYS A 50 -5.43 -29.10 3.69
CA LYS A 50 -5.79 -30.32 2.93
C LYS A 50 -5.05 -30.39 1.59
N PHE A 51 -4.81 -29.26 0.95
CA PHE A 51 -4.05 -29.15 -0.30
C PHE A 51 -2.52 -29.14 -0.10
N LYS A 52 -2.02 -29.17 1.15
CA LYS A 52 -0.60 -29.08 1.53
C LYS A 52 0.06 -27.76 1.10
N VAL A 53 -0.66 -26.65 1.20
CA VAL A 53 -0.09 -25.30 1.04
C VAL A 53 0.71 -24.94 2.29
N GLU A 54 1.98 -24.59 2.12
CA GLU A 54 2.88 -24.12 3.19
C GLU A 54 2.44 -22.75 3.72
N ASP A 55 2.67 -22.51 5.02
CA ASP A 55 2.39 -21.24 5.71
C ASP A 55 0.99 -20.63 5.54
N ALA A 56 -0.01 -21.48 5.25
CA ALA A 56 -1.39 -21.07 4.99
C ALA A 56 -2.08 -20.22 6.08
N SER A 57 -1.52 -20.19 7.30
CA SER A 57 -2.02 -19.36 8.41
C SER A 57 -1.52 -17.92 8.40
N VAL A 58 -0.43 -17.63 7.70
CA VAL A 58 0.18 -16.28 7.63
C VAL A 58 -0.30 -15.52 6.39
N LEU A 59 -0.76 -16.25 5.37
CA LEU A 59 -1.22 -15.69 4.11
C LEU A 59 -2.52 -14.91 4.25
N ARG A 60 -2.63 -13.83 3.48
CA ARG A 60 -3.87 -13.06 3.36
C ARG A 60 -4.93 -13.85 2.61
N LYS A 61 -6.21 -13.49 2.80
CA LYS A 61 -7.31 -14.18 2.12
C LYS A 61 -7.10 -14.28 0.61
N GLN A 62 -6.68 -13.20 -0.05
CA GLN A 62 -6.45 -13.16 -1.50
C GLN A 62 -5.33 -14.10 -1.96
N GLU A 63 -4.18 -14.08 -1.28
CA GLU A 63 -3.04 -14.97 -1.57
C GLU A 63 -3.42 -16.43 -1.35
N LEU A 64 -4.19 -16.70 -0.29
CA LEU A 64 -4.64 -18.04 0.06
C LEU A 64 -5.56 -18.64 -1.01
N LEU A 65 -6.46 -17.84 -1.59
CA LEU A 65 -7.31 -18.27 -2.72
C LEU A 65 -6.45 -18.78 -3.87
N PHE A 66 -5.45 -18.01 -4.26
CA PHE A 66 -4.54 -18.34 -5.35
C PHE A 66 -3.68 -19.57 -5.07
N LYS A 67 -3.11 -19.68 -3.87
CA LYS A 67 -2.32 -20.85 -3.47
C LYS A 67 -3.16 -22.13 -3.46
N ILE A 68 -4.45 -22.06 -3.10
CA ILE A 68 -5.37 -23.20 -3.18
C ILE A 68 -5.60 -23.61 -4.63
N LEU A 69 -5.89 -22.66 -5.53
CA LEU A 69 -6.07 -22.94 -6.96
C LEU A 69 -4.81 -23.55 -7.59
N GLN A 70 -3.64 -22.99 -7.26
CA GLN A 70 -2.35 -23.52 -7.69
C GLN A 70 -2.13 -24.96 -7.22
N ALA A 71 -2.40 -25.26 -5.95
CA ALA A 71 -2.24 -26.60 -5.39
C ALA A 71 -3.26 -27.60 -5.97
N GLN A 72 -4.47 -27.15 -6.30
CA GLN A 72 -5.48 -27.95 -6.99
C GLN A 72 -5.04 -28.30 -8.42
N ALA A 73 -4.60 -27.31 -9.20
CA ALA A 73 -4.11 -27.54 -10.56
C ALA A 73 -2.92 -28.51 -10.58
N LYS A 74 -1.97 -28.36 -9.64
CA LYS A 74 -0.80 -29.25 -9.51
C LYS A 74 -1.20 -30.72 -9.26
N ARG A 75 -2.28 -30.96 -8.50
CA ARG A 75 -2.80 -32.33 -8.27
C ARG A 75 -3.46 -32.92 -9.51
N GLU A 76 -4.01 -32.09 -10.38
CA GLU A 76 -4.59 -32.49 -11.68
C GLU A 76 -3.52 -32.62 -12.78
N GLY A 77 -2.23 -32.43 -12.46
CA GLY A 77 -1.13 -32.46 -13.43
C GLY A 77 -1.06 -31.22 -14.32
N LEU A 78 -1.81 -30.17 -13.99
CA LEU A 78 -1.84 -28.91 -14.72
C LEU A 78 -0.90 -27.89 -14.07
N ILE A 79 -0.34 -27.00 -14.89
CA ILE A 79 0.49 -25.89 -14.41
C ILE A 79 -0.42 -24.67 -14.22
N PHE A 80 -0.23 -23.97 -13.10
CA PHE A 80 -0.97 -22.74 -12.79
C PHE A 80 0.01 -21.58 -12.71
N GLY A 81 -0.35 -20.46 -13.34
CA GLY A 81 0.44 -19.25 -13.39
C GLY A 81 -0.38 -18.02 -13.03
N GLU A 82 0.31 -17.00 -12.52
CA GLU A 82 -0.24 -15.71 -12.16
C GLU A 82 0.75 -14.62 -12.55
N GLY A 83 0.23 -13.46 -12.96
CA GLY A 83 1.05 -12.26 -13.12
C GLY A 83 0.20 -11.05 -13.47
N VAL A 84 0.85 -9.89 -13.52
CA VAL A 84 0.20 -8.62 -13.85
C VAL A 84 0.31 -8.39 -15.36
N LEU A 85 -0.82 -8.13 -16.00
CA LEU A 85 -0.90 -7.96 -17.44
C LEU A 85 -0.19 -6.68 -17.91
N GLU A 86 0.74 -6.83 -18.84
CA GLU A 86 1.25 -5.77 -19.70
C GLU A 86 0.84 -6.10 -21.15
N VAL A 87 0.23 -5.13 -21.84
CA VAL A 87 -0.21 -5.28 -23.24
C VAL A 87 0.75 -4.51 -24.14
N LEU A 88 1.28 -5.18 -25.15
CA LEU A 88 2.19 -4.59 -26.13
C LEU A 88 1.42 -3.98 -27.31
N GLN A 89 2.13 -3.21 -28.15
CA GLN A 89 1.54 -2.47 -29.26
C GLN A 89 0.77 -3.36 -30.26
N ASP A 90 1.21 -4.60 -30.45
CA ASP A 90 0.58 -5.58 -31.34
C ASP A 90 -0.68 -6.22 -30.74
N GLY A 91 -1.11 -5.81 -29.54
CA GLY A 91 -2.35 -6.21 -28.90
C GLY A 91 -2.31 -7.57 -28.19
N PHE A 92 -1.18 -8.28 -28.21
CA PHE A 92 -0.92 -9.39 -27.30
C PHE A 92 -0.26 -8.89 -26.01
N GLY A 93 -0.23 -9.72 -24.97
CA GLY A 93 0.33 -9.33 -23.69
C GLY A 93 1.16 -10.40 -23.02
N PHE A 94 1.86 -9.99 -21.97
CA PHE A 94 2.58 -10.86 -21.06
C PHE A 94 2.12 -10.60 -19.63
N LEU A 95 1.97 -11.67 -18.85
CA LEU A 95 1.80 -11.57 -17.41
C LEU A 95 3.17 -11.49 -16.77
N ARG A 96 3.50 -10.33 -16.22
CA ARG A 96 4.77 -10.04 -15.56
C ARG A 96 4.73 -10.51 -14.12
N SER A 97 5.83 -11.09 -13.67
CA SER A 97 5.96 -11.58 -12.30
C SER A 97 6.39 -10.49 -11.32
N VAL A 98 5.80 -10.52 -10.13
CA VAL A 98 6.18 -9.70 -8.97
C VAL A 98 7.63 -9.99 -8.55
N ASN A 99 8.06 -11.26 -8.64
CA ASN A 99 9.39 -11.69 -8.20
C ASN A 99 10.53 -11.03 -9.01
N TYR A 100 10.21 -10.57 -10.22
CA TYR A 100 11.14 -9.87 -11.09
C TYR A 100 10.84 -8.38 -11.17
N ASN A 101 10.12 -7.79 -10.19
CA ASN A 101 9.74 -6.37 -10.18
C ASN A 101 8.99 -5.95 -11.46
N TYR A 102 8.21 -6.84 -12.06
CA TYR A 102 7.58 -6.64 -13.36
C TYR A 102 8.57 -6.39 -14.52
N LEU A 103 9.80 -6.91 -14.42
CA LEU A 103 10.72 -7.03 -15.55
C LEU A 103 10.21 -8.08 -16.53
N PRO A 104 10.51 -7.91 -17.83
CA PRO A 104 10.46 -9.01 -18.78
C PRO A 104 11.33 -10.16 -18.29
N SER A 105 10.73 -11.34 -18.15
CA SER A 105 11.41 -12.54 -17.68
C SER A 105 11.15 -13.72 -18.61
N PRO A 106 12.05 -14.72 -18.67
CA PRO A 106 11.79 -15.96 -19.40
C PRO A 106 10.54 -16.71 -18.91
N ASP A 107 10.16 -16.49 -17.66
CA ASP A 107 9.00 -17.12 -17.01
C ASP A 107 7.68 -16.37 -17.26
N ASP A 108 7.71 -15.30 -18.07
CA ASP A 108 6.51 -14.56 -18.40
C ASP A 108 5.49 -15.41 -19.15
N ILE A 109 4.21 -15.17 -18.85
CA ILE A 109 3.12 -15.94 -19.43
C ILE A 109 2.51 -15.13 -20.56
N TYR A 110 2.62 -15.64 -21.77
CA TYR A 110 1.94 -15.11 -22.94
C TYR A 110 0.42 -15.21 -22.78
N ILE A 111 -0.27 -14.12 -23.09
CA ILE A 111 -1.73 -14.07 -23.22
C ILE A 111 -2.11 -13.54 -24.60
N SER A 112 -3.00 -14.26 -25.27
CA SER A 112 -3.39 -13.94 -26.64
C SER A 112 -4.32 -12.72 -26.70
N PRO A 113 -4.32 -11.97 -27.82
CA PRO A 113 -5.28 -10.88 -28.03
C PRO A 113 -6.75 -11.33 -27.92
N SER A 114 -7.02 -12.59 -28.26
CA SER A 114 -8.36 -13.18 -28.14
C SER A 114 -8.82 -13.29 -26.68
N GLN A 115 -7.93 -13.68 -25.77
CA GLN A 115 -8.22 -13.78 -24.34
C GLN A 115 -8.36 -12.41 -23.71
N ILE A 116 -7.47 -11.47 -24.07
CA ILE A 116 -7.55 -10.07 -23.63
C ILE A 116 -8.90 -9.47 -24.00
N ARG A 117 -9.34 -9.61 -25.26
CA ARG A 117 -10.66 -9.12 -25.71
C ARG A 117 -11.82 -9.84 -25.04
N ARG A 118 -11.75 -11.17 -24.90
CA ARG A 118 -12.85 -11.98 -24.33
C ARG A 118 -13.18 -11.60 -22.88
N PHE A 119 -12.16 -11.29 -22.09
CA PHE A 119 -12.31 -10.92 -20.68
C PHE A 119 -12.17 -9.41 -20.43
N SER A 120 -12.12 -8.59 -21.49
CA SER A 120 -11.94 -7.14 -21.42
C SER A 120 -10.75 -6.71 -20.55
N LEU A 121 -9.65 -7.46 -20.61
CA LEU A 121 -8.48 -7.25 -19.76
C LEU A 121 -7.75 -5.95 -20.15
N LYS A 122 -7.19 -5.30 -19.15
CA LYS A 122 -6.39 -4.08 -19.28
C LYS A 122 -5.03 -4.24 -18.60
N VAL A 123 -4.10 -3.36 -18.99
CA VAL A 123 -2.81 -3.26 -18.30
C VAL A 123 -3.03 -3.07 -16.79
N GLY A 124 -2.27 -3.80 -16.00
CA GLY A 124 -2.38 -3.83 -14.54
C GLY A 124 -3.31 -4.92 -13.98
N ASP A 125 -4.13 -5.59 -14.80
CA ASP A 125 -4.99 -6.67 -14.29
C ASP A 125 -4.12 -7.84 -13.82
N THR A 126 -4.34 -8.29 -12.59
CA THR A 126 -3.70 -9.51 -12.06
C THR A 126 -4.47 -10.71 -12.59
N VAL A 127 -3.87 -11.45 -13.51
CA VAL A 127 -4.53 -12.56 -14.20
C VAL A 127 -3.96 -13.87 -13.71
N GLY A 128 -4.87 -14.76 -13.33
CA GLY A 128 -4.59 -16.07 -12.79
C GLY A 128 -5.21 -17.17 -13.61
N GLY A 129 -4.49 -18.26 -13.84
CA GLY A 129 -5.08 -19.37 -14.55
C GLY A 129 -4.16 -20.53 -14.89
N GLN A 130 -4.71 -21.44 -15.66
CA GLN A 130 -3.98 -22.61 -16.15
C GLN A 130 -3.04 -22.17 -17.27
N ILE A 131 -1.78 -22.60 -17.17
CA ILE A 131 -0.75 -22.32 -18.18
C ILE A 131 -0.21 -23.63 -18.75
N ARG A 132 0.42 -23.53 -19.91
CA ARG A 132 1.17 -24.63 -20.53
C ARG A 132 2.60 -24.19 -20.83
N PRO A 133 3.56 -25.13 -20.84
CA PRO A 133 4.90 -24.84 -21.32
C PRO A 133 4.89 -24.46 -22.82
N PRO A 134 5.93 -23.74 -23.27
CA PRO A 134 6.14 -23.48 -24.68
C PRO A 134 6.25 -24.79 -25.48
N LYS A 135 5.72 -24.78 -26.71
CA LYS A 135 6.04 -25.81 -27.72
C LYS A 135 7.41 -25.54 -28.33
N ASP A 136 7.93 -26.47 -29.14
CA ASP A 136 9.27 -26.37 -29.76
C ASP A 136 9.53 -25.06 -30.54
N THR A 137 8.48 -24.40 -31.03
CA THR A 137 8.56 -23.13 -31.77
C THR A 137 8.31 -21.88 -30.90
N GLU A 138 7.98 -22.05 -29.63
CA GLU A 138 7.58 -20.99 -28.71
C GLU A 138 8.67 -20.80 -27.63
N ARG A 139 8.77 -19.58 -27.07
CA ARG A 139 9.77 -19.25 -26.05
C ARG A 139 9.20 -19.09 -24.65
N TYR A 140 7.88 -18.87 -24.53
CA TYR A 140 7.23 -18.47 -23.28
C TYR A 140 6.12 -19.45 -22.89
N PHE A 141 5.79 -19.49 -21.61
CA PHE A 141 4.56 -20.14 -21.15
C PHE A 141 3.36 -19.45 -21.78
N ALA A 142 2.27 -20.19 -22.00
CA ALA A 142 1.05 -19.63 -22.57
C ALA A 142 -0.15 -19.89 -21.67
N MET A 143 -1.00 -18.87 -21.50
CA MET A 143 -2.27 -18.97 -20.78
C MET A 143 -3.22 -19.89 -21.56
N LEU A 144 -3.60 -21.01 -20.96
CA LEU A 144 -4.62 -21.93 -21.49
C LEU A 144 -6.02 -21.45 -21.13
N LYS A 145 -6.24 -21.19 -19.84
CA LYS A 145 -7.55 -20.82 -19.30
C LYS A 145 -7.39 -19.83 -18.17
N VAL A 146 -7.99 -18.65 -18.34
CA VAL A 146 -8.12 -17.66 -17.27
C VAL A 146 -9.14 -18.18 -16.26
N GLU A 147 -8.72 -18.31 -15.00
CA GLU A 147 -9.56 -18.73 -13.88
C GLU A 147 -9.89 -17.56 -12.94
N ALA A 148 -9.04 -16.53 -12.90
CA ALA A 148 -9.20 -15.39 -12.02
C ALA A 148 -8.69 -14.09 -12.66
N VAL A 149 -9.37 -12.99 -12.39
CA VAL A 149 -8.93 -11.62 -12.71
C VAL A 149 -9.09 -10.78 -11.46
N ASN A 150 -8.00 -10.17 -10.97
CA ASN A 150 -7.95 -9.37 -9.74
C ASN A 150 -8.60 -10.07 -8.53
N PHE A 151 -8.30 -11.36 -8.33
CA PHE A 151 -8.85 -12.19 -7.25
C PHE A 151 -10.36 -12.47 -7.34
N GLU A 152 -10.97 -12.23 -8.50
CA GLU A 152 -12.40 -12.41 -8.74
C GLU A 152 -12.68 -13.26 -9.99
N ASN A 153 -13.95 -13.63 -10.16
CA ASN A 153 -14.39 -14.36 -11.34
C ASN A 153 -14.15 -13.51 -12.60
N PRO A 154 -13.51 -14.05 -13.65
CA PRO A 154 -13.23 -13.33 -14.89
C PRO A 154 -14.47 -12.72 -15.57
N ASP A 155 -15.65 -13.31 -15.40
CA ASP A 155 -16.89 -12.76 -15.98
C ASP A 155 -17.41 -11.53 -15.21
N ALA A 156 -17.14 -11.45 -13.90
CA ALA A 156 -17.50 -10.27 -13.10
C ALA A 156 -16.65 -9.03 -13.45
N ALA A 157 -15.47 -9.23 -14.03
CA ALA A 157 -14.59 -8.14 -14.45
C ALA A 157 -15.15 -7.31 -15.62
N LYS A 158 -16.22 -7.76 -16.29
CA LYS A 158 -16.82 -7.07 -17.45
C LYS A 158 -17.72 -5.90 -17.08
N ASP A 159 -18.37 -5.96 -15.93
CA ASP A 159 -19.39 -4.98 -15.51
C ASP A 159 -18.83 -3.86 -14.61
N LYS A 160 -17.49 -3.70 -14.56
CA LYS A 160 -16.84 -2.73 -13.68
C LYS A 160 -16.79 -1.33 -14.29
N THR A 161 -17.00 -0.33 -13.44
CA THR A 161 -16.74 1.07 -13.79
C THR A 161 -15.23 1.29 -13.85
N LEU A 162 -14.77 1.96 -14.92
CA LEU A 162 -13.35 2.30 -15.08
C LEU A 162 -12.91 3.32 -14.04
N PHE A 163 -11.65 3.23 -13.60
CA PHE A 163 -11.10 4.11 -12.56
C PHE A 163 -11.31 5.61 -12.84
N ASP A 164 -11.15 6.03 -14.10
CA ASP A 164 -11.28 7.44 -14.50
C ASP A 164 -12.73 7.94 -14.47
N ASN A 165 -13.72 7.03 -14.44
CA ASN A 165 -15.14 7.35 -14.37
C ASN A 165 -15.69 7.29 -12.93
N LEU A 166 -14.88 6.86 -11.96
CA LEU A 166 -15.27 6.80 -10.55
C LEU A 166 -15.28 8.19 -9.92
N THR A 167 -16.19 8.42 -8.98
CA THR A 167 -16.40 9.75 -8.39
C THR A 167 -15.38 10.02 -7.28
N PRO A 168 -14.46 10.99 -7.45
CA PRO A 168 -13.43 11.28 -6.45
C PRO A 168 -13.99 12.08 -5.28
N LEU A 169 -13.73 11.62 -4.05
CA LEU A 169 -14.06 12.31 -2.81
C LEU A 169 -12.80 12.70 -2.03
N TYR A 170 -12.98 13.59 -1.05
CA TYR A 170 -12.01 13.74 0.02
C TYR A 170 -11.98 12.45 0.87
N PRO A 171 -10.82 12.10 1.44
CA PRO A 171 -10.73 11.05 2.45
C PRO A 171 -11.67 11.35 3.61
N ASN A 172 -12.49 10.36 3.98
CA ASN A 172 -13.47 10.44 5.07
C ASN A 172 -13.36 9.25 6.06
N GLU A 173 -12.47 8.30 5.78
CA GLU A 173 -12.11 7.22 6.69
C GLU A 173 -10.61 7.31 6.98
N ARG A 174 -10.27 7.40 8.27
CA ARG A 174 -8.89 7.56 8.74
C ARG A 174 -8.19 6.22 8.92
N PHE A 175 -6.92 6.15 8.50
CA PHE A 175 -5.97 5.17 8.98
C PHE A 175 -5.45 5.59 10.35
N ILE A 176 -5.76 4.78 11.36
CA ILE A 176 -5.15 4.86 12.69
C ILE A 176 -3.80 4.16 12.60
N LEU A 177 -2.73 4.91 12.80
CA LEU A 177 -1.37 4.39 12.69
C LEU A 177 -0.80 3.91 14.04
N GLU A 178 -1.35 4.36 15.15
CA GLU A 178 -1.00 3.87 16.48
C GLU A 178 -1.24 2.36 16.58
N VAL A 179 -0.19 1.60 16.97
CA VAL A 179 -0.26 0.14 17.19
C VAL A 179 0.14 -0.20 18.62
N THR A 180 1.31 0.28 19.06
CA THR A 180 1.82 0.06 20.42
C THR A 180 2.20 1.39 21.08
N PRO A 181 2.15 1.47 22.42
CA PRO A 181 2.54 2.69 23.15
C PRO A 181 3.96 3.17 22.85
N ASP A 182 4.86 2.22 22.58
CA ASP A 182 6.28 2.47 22.33
C ASP A 182 6.57 3.01 20.93
N GLU A 183 5.63 2.83 19.98
CA GLU A 183 5.80 3.28 18.60
C GLU A 183 5.38 4.74 18.42
N LEU A 184 6.16 5.62 19.04
CA LEU A 184 5.89 7.06 19.11
C LEU A 184 5.83 7.74 17.75
N SER A 185 6.52 7.23 16.71
CA SER A 185 6.48 7.86 15.38
C SER A 185 5.08 7.83 14.79
N THR A 186 4.41 6.67 14.87
CA THR A 186 3.04 6.52 14.37
C THR A 186 2.04 7.34 15.17
N ARG A 187 2.19 7.36 16.51
CA ARG A 187 1.38 8.19 17.41
C ARG A 187 1.48 9.67 17.08
N VAL A 188 2.69 10.16 16.83
CA VAL A 188 2.93 11.57 16.44
C VAL A 188 2.31 11.87 15.07
N ILE A 189 2.44 10.96 14.08
CA ILE A 189 1.78 11.14 12.77
C ILE A 189 0.27 11.25 12.94
N ASP A 190 -0.33 10.37 13.75
CA ASP A 190 -1.77 10.38 14.01
C ASP A 190 -2.28 11.71 14.61
N LEU A 191 -1.47 12.36 15.44
CA LEU A 191 -1.85 13.62 16.08
C LEU A 191 -1.62 14.85 15.19
N LEU A 192 -0.67 14.78 14.25
CA LEU A 192 -0.24 15.95 13.46
C LEU A 192 -0.75 15.91 12.02
N THR A 193 -0.75 14.74 11.40
CA THR A 193 -1.03 14.56 9.98
C THR A 193 -1.86 13.29 9.80
N PRO A 194 -3.15 13.30 10.20
CA PRO A 194 -4.03 12.15 10.05
C PRO A 194 -4.08 11.73 8.57
N ILE A 195 -3.90 10.43 8.30
CA ILE A 195 -3.88 9.90 6.93
C ILE A 195 -5.21 9.20 6.67
N GLY A 196 -5.92 9.58 5.61
CA GLY A 196 -7.14 8.90 5.20
C GLY A 196 -6.97 7.88 4.07
N LYS A 197 -8.00 7.07 3.88
CA LYS A 197 -8.21 6.27 2.66
C LYS A 197 -8.43 7.21 1.47
N GLY A 198 -7.56 7.13 0.47
CA GLY A 198 -7.53 8.06 -0.65
C GLY A 198 -6.60 9.27 -0.49
N GLN A 199 -5.76 9.32 0.55
CA GLN A 199 -4.87 10.47 0.80
C GLN A 199 -3.78 10.59 -0.28
N ARG A 200 -3.45 11.83 -0.65
CA ARG A 200 -2.23 12.22 -1.39
C ARG A 200 -1.25 12.83 -0.42
N ALA A 201 -0.51 11.96 0.25
CA ALA A 201 0.41 12.32 1.33
C ALA A 201 1.84 12.49 0.81
N MET A 202 2.52 13.52 1.29
CA MET A 202 3.90 13.80 0.96
C MET A 202 4.75 13.87 2.21
N ILE A 203 5.77 13.01 2.28
CA ILE A 203 6.81 13.05 3.30
C ILE A 203 7.96 13.88 2.74
N VAL A 204 8.03 15.13 3.14
CA VAL A 204 9.04 16.08 2.69
C VAL A 204 10.26 15.92 3.57
N ALA A 205 11.37 15.48 2.99
CA ALA A 205 12.50 14.98 3.75
C ALA A 205 13.83 15.43 3.13
N PRO A 206 14.72 16.08 3.89
CA PRO A 206 16.10 16.24 3.45
C PRO A 206 16.82 14.88 3.47
N PRO A 207 17.96 14.74 2.76
CA PRO A 207 18.82 13.57 2.90
C PRO A 207 19.20 13.33 4.37
N TYR A 208 19.29 12.06 4.77
CA TYR A 208 19.64 11.66 6.14
C TYR A 208 18.68 12.20 7.22
N SER A 209 17.37 12.09 7.01
CA SER A 209 16.33 12.55 7.96
C SER A 209 15.49 11.43 8.57
N GLY A 210 15.72 10.18 8.17
CA GLY A 210 14.96 9.02 8.64
C GLY A 210 13.71 8.67 7.81
N LYS A 211 13.61 9.16 6.56
CA LYS A 211 12.49 8.87 5.63
C LYS A 211 12.14 7.39 5.54
N THR A 212 13.15 6.52 5.38
CA THR A 212 12.97 5.09 5.12
C THR A 212 12.36 4.39 6.33
N VAL A 213 12.88 4.67 7.52
CA VAL A 213 12.36 4.13 8.79
C VAL A 213 10.92 4.58 9.02
N LEU A 214 10.59 5.83 8.69
CA LEU A 214 9.23 6.33 8.82
C LEU A 214 8.26 5.62 7.87
N LEU A 215 8.64 5.43 6.60
CA LEU A 215 7.85 4.67 5.63
C LEU A 215 7.62 3.22 6.05
N GLN A 216 8.66 2.55 6.58
CA GLN A 216 8.54 1.19 7.12
C GLN A 216 7.51 1.12 8.25
N LYS A 217 7.58 2.05 9.20
CA LYS A 217 6.65 2.14 10.33
C LYS A 217 5.21 2.39 9.89
N ILE A 218 5.00 3.31 8.94
CA ILE A 218 3.68 3.57 8.35
C ILE A 218 3.15 2.29 7.69
N THR A 219 3.96 1.61 6.87
CA THR A 219 3.51 0.41 6.16
C THR A 219 3.14 -0.70 7.12
N ASN A 220 4.01 -0.99 8.10
CA ASN A 220 3.77 -2.03 9.09
C ASN A 220 2.53 -1.73 9.94
N SER A 221 2.33 -0.47 10.31
CA SER A 221 1.14 -0.05 11.01
C SER A 221 -0.15 -0.27 10.20
N ILE A 222 -0.17 0.17 8.93
CA ILE A 222 -1.32 -0.05 8.04
C ILE A 222 -1.60 -1.55 7.91
N THR A 223 -0.57 -2.38 7.76
CA THR A 223 -0.75 -3.85 7.63
C THR A 223 -1.27 -4.51 8.90
N ALA A 224 -0.90 -3.97 10.08
CA ALA A 224 -1.33 -4.50 11.36
C ALA A 224 -2.78 -4.11 11.67
N ASN A 225 -3.13 -2.85 11.44
CA ASN A 225 -4.43 -2.29 11.79
C ASN A 225 -5.49 -2.53 10.69
N TYR A 226 -5.07 -2.69 9.43
CA TYR A 226 -5.95 -2.86 8.27
C TYR A 226 -5.49 -4.02 7.36
N PRO A 227 -5.71 -5.29 7.75
CA PRO A 227 -5.26 -6.46 6.99
C PRO A 227 -5.82 -6.59 5.57
N ASP A 228 -6.98 -5.98 5.31
CA ASP A 228 -7.66 -5.99 4.01
C ASP A 228 -7.11 -4.95 3.03
N VAL A 229 -6.31 -3.98 3.50
CA VAL A 229 -5.66 -2.97 2.67
C VAL A 229 -4.46 -3.59 1.96
N ILE A 230 -4.25 -3.24 0.70
CA ILE A 230 -3.17 -3.77 -0.14
C ILE A 230 -2.03 -2.73 -0.20
N PRO A 231 -0.95 -2.88 0.59
CA PRO A 231 0.22 -2.02 0.50
C PRO A 231 1.15 -2.47 -0.63
N ILE A 232 1.56 -1.51 -1.44
CA ILE A 232 2.59 -1.68 -2.48
C ILE A 232 3.69 -0.67 -2.19
N VAL A 233 4.88 -1.13 -1.83
CA VAL A 233 6.06 -0.27 -1.67
C VAL A 233 6.76 -0.20 -3.02
N LEU A 234 6.88 1.00 -3.56
CA LEU A 234 7.54 1.28 -4.84
C LEU A 234 8.82 2.08 -4.60
N LEU A 235 9.96 1.45 -4.86
CA LEU A 235 11.28 2.05 -4.69
C LEU A 235 11.88 2.39 -6.06
N ILE A 236 12.18 3.66 -6.29
CA ILE A 236 12.67 4.18 -7.57
C ILE A 236 14.04 4.84 -7.38
N ASP A 237 15.03 4.39 -8.15
CA ASP A 237 16.39 4.94 -8.17
C ASP A 237 17.01 4.99 -6.76
N GLU A 238 16.75 3.92 -5.99
CA GLU A 238 17.25 3.75 -4.63
C GLU A 238 18.32 2.65 -4.57
N ARG A 239 19.07 2.60 -3.47
CA ARG A 239 20.20 1.70 -3.33
C ARG A 239 19.78 0.25 -3.09
N PRO A 240 20.48 -0.75 -3.65
CA PRO A 240 20.15 -2.18 -3.47
C PRO A 240 20.06 -2.63 -2.00
N GLU A 241 20.92 -2.09 -1.13
CA GLU A 241 20.89 -2.40 0.31
C GLU A 241 19.64 -1.85 1.00
N GLU A 242 19.13 -0.69 0.58
CA GLU A 242 17.90 -0.09 1.10
C GLU A 242 16.66 -0.86 0.61
N VAL A 243 16.69 -1.35 -0.64
CA VAL A 243 15.67 -2.25 -1.18
C VAL A 243 15.58 -3.53 -0.36
N THR A 244 16.74 -4.15 -0.08
CA THR A 244 16.80 -5.40 0.70
C THR A 244 16.29 -5.19 2.12
N ASP A 245 16.65 -4.07 2.76
CA ASP A 245 16.17 -3.72 4.09
C ASP A 245 14.64 -3.54 4.13
N MET A 246 14.07 -2.85 3.14
CA MET A 246 12.63 -2.66 3.01
C MET A 246 11.89 -4.00 2.82
N GLN A 247 12.40 -4.88 1.96
CA GLN A 247 11.83 -6.20 1.70
C GLN A 247 11.78 -7.09 2.96
N ARG A 248 12.79 -6.98 3.83
CA ARG A 248 12.85 -7.75 5.07
C ARG A 248 12.01 -7.14 6.20
N SER A 249 11.83 -5.83 6.18
CA SER A 249 11.22 -5.06 7.27
C SER A 249 9.72 -4.86 7.12
N VAL A 250 9.17 -5.03 5.92
CA VAL A 250 7.77 -4.69 5.62
C VAL A 250 6.96 -5.89 5.14
N LYS A 251 5.73 -6.01 5.65
CA LYS A 251 4.75 -7.01 5.20
C LYS A 251 3.91 -6.48 4.05
N GLY A 252 4.43 -6.57 2.83
CA GLY A 252 3.71 -6.15 1.64
C GLY A 252 4.44 -6.49 0.36
N GLU A 253 3.85 -6.07 -0.75
CA GLU A 253 4.50 -6.17 -2.05
C GLU A 253 5.55 -5.06 -2.17
N VAL A 254 6.82 -5.42 -2.30
CA VAL A 254 7.92 -4.47 -2.48
C VAL A 254 8.45 -4.58 -3.91
N ILE A 255 8.21 -3.55 -4.70
CA ILE A 255 8.63 -3.42 -6.10
C ILE A 255 9.72 -2.37 -6.18
N SER A 256 10.82 -2.70 -6.85
CA SER A 256 11.96 -1.79 -6.95
C SER A 256 12.54 -1.69 -8.36
N SER A 257 13.08 -0.51 -8.67
CA SER A 257 14.05 -0.28 -9.74
C SER A 257 15.22 0.48 -9.14
N THR A 258 16.37 -0.17 -8.96
CA THR A 258 17.56 0.43 -8.32
C THR A 258 18.21 1.47 -9.23
N PHE A 259 19.14 2.26 -8.69
CA PHE A 259 19.88 3.28 -9.45
C PHE A 259 20.73 2.74 -10.61
N ASP A 260 20.95 1.42 -10.67
CA ASP A 260 21.68 0.77 -11.76
C ASP A 260 20.84 0.67 -13.05
N GLU A 261 19.52 0.87 -12.95
CA GLU A 261 18.57 0.75 -14.04
C GLU A 261 18.37 2.09 -14.78
N PRO A 262 18.02 2.08 -16.09
CA PRO A 262 17.80 3.31 -16.84
C PRO A 262 16.49 4.03 -16.46
N GLY A 263 16.37 5.31 -16.83
CA GLY A 263 15.19 6.13 -16.52
C GLY A 263 13.88 5.58 -17.12
N GLU A 264 13.94 5.01 -18.32
CA GLU A 264 12.81 4.34 -18.98
C GLU A 264 12.27 3.20 -18.12
N ARG A 265 13.17 2.48 -17.43
CA ARG A 265 12.81 1.36 -16.57
C ARG A 265 12.07 1.85 -15.33
N HIS A 266 12.57 2.91 -14.68
CA HIS A 266 11.88 3.52 -13.54
C HIS A 266 10.45 3.93 -13.90
N ILE A 267 10.27 4.53 -15.07
CA ILE A 267 8.97 4.95 -15.61
C ILE A 267 8.06 3.74 -15.82
N GLN A 268 8.55 2.71 -16.52
CA GLN A 268 7.76 1.51 -16.83
C GLN A 268 7.24 0.82 -15.56
N VAL A 269 8.10 0.62 -14.56
CA VAL A 269 7.70 -0.01 -13.28
C VAL A 269 6.61 0.80 -12.59
N ALA A 270 6.81 2.11 -12.49
CA ALA A 270 5.85 3.00 -11.87
C ALA A 270 4.50 2.98 -12.60
N GLU A 271 4.49 2.98 -13.93
CA GLU A 271 3.27 2.91 -14.73
C GLU A 271 2.53 1.57 -14.51
N ILE A 272 3.23 0.42 -14.51
CA ILE A 272 2.60 -0.89 -14.23
C ILE A 272 2.01 -0.94 -12.81
N VAL A 273 2.76 -0.46 -11.81
CA VAL A 273 2.31 -0.43 -10.40
C VAL A 273 1.08 0.45 -10.24
N LEU A 274 1.06 1.62 -10.89
CA LEU A 274 -0.08 2.52 -10.86
C LEU A 274 -1.31 1.89 -11.52
N GLU A 275 -1.14 1.30 -12.70
CA GLU A 275 -2.25 0.65 -13.39
C GLU A 275 -2.78 -0.55 -12.59
N LYS A 276 -1.91 -1.37 -11.98
CA LYS A 276 -2.31 -2.43 -11.06
C LYS A 276 -3.15 -1.89 -9.91
N ALA A 277 -2.70 -0.82 -9.26
CA ALA A 277 -3.43 -0.21 -8.16
C ALA A 277 -4.81 0.30 -8.60
N LYS A 278 -4.90 0.96 -9.76
CA LYS A 278 -6.20 1.39 -10.34
C LYS A 278 -7.12 0.21 -10.60
N ARG A 279 -6.61 -0.88 -11.19
CA ARG A 279 -7.41 -2.09 -11.42
C ARG A 279 -7.96 -2.63 -10.09
N LEU A 280 -7.14 -2.73 -9.05
CA LEU A 280 -7.61 -3.17 -7.73
C LEU A 280 -8.70 -2.26 -7.14
N VAL A 281 -8.58 -0.94 -7.30
CA VAL A 281 -9.60 0.02 -6.85
C VAL A 281 -10.91 -0.10 -7.64
N GLU A 282 -10.86 -0.39 -8.95
CA GLU A 282 -12.07 -0.72 -9.73
C GLU A 282 -12.83 -1.94 -9.15
N HIS A 283 -12.13 -2.83 -8.44
CA HIS A 283 -12.70 -3.95 -7.69
C HIS A 283 -12.95 -3.61 -6.20
N LYS A 284 -13.15 -2.31 -5.90
CA LYS A 284 -13.49 -1.76 -4.58
C LYS A 284 -12.49 -2.12 -3.48
N LYS A 285 -11.21 -2.22 -3.84
CA LYS A 285 -10.12 -2.45 -2.88
C LYS A 285 -9.53 -1.13 -2.40
N ASP A 286 -9.10 -1.12 -1.15
CA ASP A 286 -8.28 -0.06 -0.59
C ASP A 286 -6.80 -0.40 -0.84
N VAL A 287 -6.13 0.45 -1.61
CA VAL A 287 -4.74 0.26 -2.03
C VAL A 287 -3.90 1.43 -1.51
N VAL A 288 -2.73 1.12 -0.95
CA VAL A 288 -1.76 2.13 -0.48
C VAL A 288 -0.47 1.93 -1.25
N ILE A 289 -0.05 2.93 -2.03
CA ILE A 289 1.28 2.97 -2.64
C ILE A 289 2.20 3.80 -1.75
N LEU A 290 3.30 3.21 -1.31
CA LEU A 290 4.39 3.92 -0.63
C LEU A 290 5.53 4.13 -1.61
N LEU A 291 5.67 5.35 -2.13
CA LEU A 291 6.65 5.68 -3.17
C LEU A 291 7.89 6.35 -2.56
N ASP A 292 9.05 5.74 -2.76
CA ASP A 292 10.36 6.32 -2.44
C ASP A 292 11.23 6.39 -3.70
N SER A 293 11.28 7.51 -4.44
CA SER A 293 10.65 8.81 -4.17
C SER A 293 9.99 9.44 -5.39
N ILE A 294 9.05 10.37 -5.17
CA ILE A 294 8.41 11.12 -6.27
C ILE A 294 9.41 12.04 -6.97
N THR A 295 10.41 12.57 -6.24
CA THR A 295 11.46 13.42 -6.80
C THR A 295 12.30 12.65 -7.82
N ARG A 296 12.74 11.43 -7.47
CA ARG A 296 13.51 10.57 -8.38
C ARG A 296 12.69 10.11 -9.58
N LEU A 297 11.41 9.76 -9.37
CA LEU A 297 10.51 9.44 -10.48
C LEU A 297 10.36 10.64 -11.45
N ALA A 298 10.17 11.85 -10.93
CA ALA A 298 10.09 13.05 -11.75
C ALA A 298 11.38 13.34 -12.52
N ARG A 299 12.55 13.10 -11.92
CA ARG A 299 13.84 13.16 -12.62
C ARG A 299 13.92 12.17 -13.78
N ALA A 300 13.50 10.92 -13.57
CA ALA A 300 13.46 9.92 -14.63
C ALA A 300 12.59 10.38 -15.82
N TYR A 301 11.39 10.90 -15.55
CA TYR A 301 10.54 11.48 -16.60
C TYR A 301 11.19 12.66 -17.31
N ASN A 302 11.90 13.53 -16.59
CA ASN A 302 12.59 14.67 -17.19
C ASN A 302 13.72 14.27 -18.14
N THR A 303 14.42 13.17 -17.84
CA THR A 303 15.50 12.65 -18.68
C THR A 303 14.96 11.97 -19.95
N VAL A 304 13.84 11.26 -19.86
CA VAL A 304 13.31 10.42 -20.95
C VAL A 304 12.38 11.19 -21.89
N VAL A 305 11.64 12.18 -21.40
CA VAL A 305 10.68 12.93 -22.22
C VAL A 305 11.42 13.78 -23.27
N PRO A 306 11.00 13.72 -24.56
CA PRO A 306 11.57 14.58 -25.59
C PRO A 306 11.41 16.07 -25.24
N HIS A 307 12.46 16.85 -25.47
CA HIS A 307 12.46 18.27 -25.14
C HIS A 307 11.32 19.03 -25.84
N SER A 308 10.55 19.79 -25.06
CA SER A 308 9.44 20.62 -25.55
C SER A 308 9.90 21.98 -26.09
N GLY A 309 11.18 22.33 -25.91
CA GLY A 309 11.72 23.67 -26.16
C GLY A 309 11.38 24.70 -25.08
N LYS A 310 10.61 24.32 -24.04
CA LYS A 310 10.26 25.16 -22.90
C LYS A 310 10.81 24.56 -21.61
N ILE A 311 11.97 25.06 -21.19
CA ILE A 311 12.66 24.62 -19.97
C ILE A 311 12.33 25.61 -18.84
N LEU A 312 11.78 25.10 -17.75
CA LEU A 312 11.52 25.83 -16.52
C LEU A 312 12.82 26.08 -15.75
N SER A 313 12.73 26.84 -14.67
CA SER A 313 13.85 27.00 -13.74
C SER A 313 14.36 25.63 -13.26
N GLY A 314 15.67 25.50 -13.04
CA GLY A 314 16.27 24.25 -12.58
C GLY A 314 16.40 23.16 -13.64
N GLY A 315 16.18 23.45 -14.93
CA GLY A 315 16.41 22.48 -16.02
C GLY A 315 15.29 21.46 -16.20
N VAL A 316 14.10 21.74 -15.66
CA VAL A 316 12.93 20.87 -15.78
C VAL A 316 12.15 21.23 -17.04
N ASP A 317 11.89 20.25 -17.91
CA ASP A 317 11.03 20.47 -19.07
C ASP A 317 9.57 20.64 -18.64
N SER A 318 8.87 21.61 -19.24
CA SER A 318 7.46 21.90 -18.91
C SER A 318 6.51 20.69 -19.06
N ASN A 319 6.82 19.75 -19.96
CA ASN A 319 6.03 18.53 -20.17
C ASN A 319 6.45 17.38 -19.25
N ALA A 320 7.67 17.40 -18.71
CA ALA A 320 8.21 16.30 -17.90
C ALA A 320 7.40 16.04 -16.63
N LEU A 321 6.82 17.08 -16.03
CA LEU A 321 6.07 16.95 -14.77
C LEU A 321 4.63 16.48 -14.94
N GLN A 322 4.09 16.44 -16.16
CA GLN A 322 2.68 16.08 -16.37
C GLN A 322 2.38 14.64 -15.94
N LYS A 323 3.21 13.68 -16.34
CA LYS A 323 3.02 12.26 -15.98
C LYS A 323 3.26 11.99 -14.48
N PRO A 324 4.34 12.47 -13.84
CA PRO A 324 4.51 12.41 -12.40
C PRO A 324 3.34 13.01 -11.62
N LYS A 325 2.81 14.17 -12.04
CA LYS A 325 1.60 14.77 -11.43
C LYS A 325 0.37 13.90 -11.58
N ARG A 326 0.17 13.28 -12.74
CA ARG A 326 -0.93 12.31 -12.95
C ARG A 326 -0.77 11.07 -12.07
N PHE A 327 0.45 10.59 -11.87
CA PHE A 327 0.74 9.48 -10.96
C PHE A 327 0.32 9.84 -9.54
N PHE A 328 0.83 10.95 -8.98
CA PHE A 328 0.51 11.35 -7.61
C PHE A 328 -0.96 11.78 -7.45
N GLY A 329 -1.52 12.44 -8.46
CA GLY A 329 -2.92 12.85 -8.53
C GLY A 329 -3.92 11.71 -8.78
N ALA A 330 -3.44 10.49 -9.03
CA ALA A 330 -4.31 9.33 -9.11
C ALA A 330 -4.92 9.01 -7.73
N ALA A 331 -4.20 9.27 -6.63
CA ALA A 331 -4.71 9.00 -5.29
C ALA A 331 -5.96 9.82 -4.96
N ARG A 332 -7.01 9.11 -4.54
CA ARG A 332 -8.35 9.62 -4.27
C ARG A 332 -9.17 8.58 -3.51
N ASN A 333 -10.13 9.07 -2.73
CA ASN A 333 -11.20 8.25 -2.17
C ASN A 333 -12.31 8.10 -3.22
N ILE A 334 -13.01 6.97 -3.24
CA ILE A 334 -14.02 6.66 -4.26
C ILE A 334 -15.39 6.47 -3.63
N GLU A 335 -16.40 7.16 -4.14
CA GLU A 335 -17.78 7.06 -3.63
C GLU A 335 -18.36 5.65 -3.82
N GLU A 336 -18.11 5.02 -4.98
CA GLU A 336 -18.63 3.70 -5.35
C GLU A 336 -17.93 2.53 -4.61
N GLY A 337 -16.88 2.83 -3.85
CA GLY A 337 -16.12 1.91 -3.01
C GLY A 337 -14.65 1.73 -3.42
N GLY A 338 -13.80 1.44 -2.43
CA GLY A 338 -12.35 1.36 -2.57
C GLY A 338 -11.68 2.73 -2.47
N SER A 339 -10.35 2.74 -2.46
CA SER A 339 -9.58 3.97 -2.39
C SER A 339 -8.14 3.74 -2.87
N LEU A 340 -7.55 4.78 -3.47
CA LEU A 340 -6.11 4.79 -3.76
C LEU A 340 -5.43 5.83 -2.89
N THR A 341 -4.67 5.40 -1.90
CA THR A 341 -3.77 6.25 -1.12
C THR A 341 -2.38 6.20 -1.72
N ILE A 342 -1.73 7.35 -1.89
CA ILE A 342 -0.32 7.43 -2.27
C ILE A 342 0.41 8.25 -1.20
N ILE A 343 1.40 7.63 -0.56
CA ILE A 343 2.32 8.26 0.38
C ILE A 343 3.68 8.30 -0.31
N ALA A 344 4.10 9.49 -0.73
CA ALA A 344 5.35 9.63 -1.46
C ALA A 344 6.37 10.45 -0.68
N THR A 345 7.65 10.06 -0.70
CA THR A 345 8.72 10.92 -0.21
C THR A 345 9.10 11.95 -1.27
N ALA A 346 9.36 13.18 -0.85
CA ALA A 346 9.89 14.25 -1.67
C ALA A 346 11.18 14.78 -1.04
N LEU A 347 12.25 14.84 -1.84
CA LEU A 347 13.54 15.32 -1.39
C LEU A 347 13.60 16.85 -1.44
N ILE A 348 14.06 17.45 -0.35
CA ILE A 348 14.37 18.89 -0.23
C ILE A 348 15.81 19.07 0.26
N ASP A 349 16.32 20.30 0.22
CA ASP A 349 17.67 20.66 0.70
C ASP A 349 18.80 19.79 0.10
N THR A 350 18.62 19.34 -1.15
CA THR A 350 19.61 18.52 -1.88
C THR A 350 20.70 19.37 -2.52
N GLY A 351 20.55 20.70 -2.52
CA GLY A 351 21.38 21.63 -3.28
C GLY A 351 21.05 21.66 -4.78
N SER A 352 20.03 20.93 -5.23
CA SER A 352 19.57 20.92 -6.62
C SER A 352 18.34 21.80 -6.80
N ARG A 353 18.46 22.86 -7.61
CA ARG A 353 17.33 23.72 -8.00
C ARG A 353 16.24 22.96 -8.75
N MET A 354 16.60 21.86 -9.43
CA MET A 354 15.64 20.96 -10.07
C MET A 354 14.68 20.36 -9.04
N ASP A 355 15.21 19.90 -7.89
CA ASP A 355 14.41 19.26 -6.85
C ASP A 355 13.49 20.24 -6.15
N GLU A 356 13.95 21.47 -5.93
CA GLU A 356 13.13 22.56 -5.40
C GLU A 356 11.92 22.85 -6.29
N VAL A 357 12.13 22.94 -7.61
CA VAL A 357 11.05 23.14 -8.57
C VAL A 357 10.10 21.94 -8.61
N ILE A 358 10.64 20.72 -8.60
CA ILE A 358 9.82 19.50 -8.51
C ILE A 358 8.94 19.52 -7.26
N PHE A 359 9.52 19.82 -6.09
CA PHE A 359 8.82 19.86 -4.82
C PHE A 359 7.66 20.87 -4.84
N GLU A 360 7.92 22.11 -5.25
CA GLU A 360 6.88 23.16 -5.30
C GLU A 360 5.72 22.78 -6.25
N GLU A 361 6.02 22.14 -7.38
CA GLU A 361 5.00 21.68 -8.33
C GLU A 361 4.12 20.54 -7.76
N PHE A 362 4.67 19.70 -6.87
CA PHE A 362 3.91 18.65 -6.20
C PHE A 362 3.18 19.11 -4.96
N LYS A 363 3.68 20.13 -4.26
CA LYS A 363 3.07 20.71 -3.06
C LYS A 363 1.61 21.14 -3.31
N GLY A 364 1.35 21.71 -4.48
CA GLY A 364 -0.02 22.06 -4.92
C GLY A 364 -0.94 20.87 -5.19
N THR A 365 -0.37 19.69 -5.47
CA THR A 365 -1.11 18.47 -5.84
C THR A 365 -1.49 17.62 -4.61
N GLY A 366 -0.64 17.63 -3.59
CA GLY A 366 -0.86 16.91 -2.32
C GLY A 366 -1.95 17.53 -1.46
N ASN A 367 -2.48 16.71 -0.54
CA ASN A 367 -3.43 17.17 0.49
C ASN A 367 -2.99 16.80 1.92
N MET A 368 -1.81 16.20 2.10
CA MET A 368 -1.11 16.07 3.37
C MET A 368 0.39 16.28 3.16
N GLU A 369 1.00 17.05 4.05
CA GLU A 369 2.44 17.31 4.07
C GLU A 369 2.98 16.96 5.47
N LEU A 370 3.95 16.05 5.53
CA LEU A 370 4.71 15.72 6.72
C LEU A 370 6.17 16.11 6.47
N GLN A 371 6.66 17.10 7.20
CA GLN A 371 8.00 17.65 7.01
C GLN A 371 8.96 17.02 8.03
N LEU A 372 10.09 16.50 7.55
CA LEU A 372 11.18 16.04 8.40
C LEU A 372 12.24 17.14 8.56
N ASP A 373 12.71 17.28 9.79
CA ASP A 373 13.68 18.31 10.16
C ASP A 373 15.08 17.73 10.40
N ARG A 374 16.07 18.32 9.73
CA ARG A 374 17.46 17.88 9.81
C ARG A 374 18.08 18.14 11.19
N THR A 375 17.67 19.21 11.87
CA THR A 375 18.20 19.57 13.19
C THR A 375 17.75 18.56 14.25
N LEU A 376 16.49 18.11 14.21
CA LEU A 376 15.99 17.01 15.05
C LEU A 376 16.82 15.74 14.84
N PHE A 377 17.06 15.36 13.57
CA PHE A 377 17.85 14.18 13.24
C PHE A 377 19.30 14.28 13.77
N GLN A 378 19.96 15.42 13.58
CA GLN A 378 21.34 15.64 14.05
C GLN A 378 21.45 15.61 15.58
N LYS A 379 20.41 16.06 16.30
CA LYS A 379 20.31 15.95 17.76
C LYS A 379 19.83 14.59 18.25
N ARG A 380 19.55 13.64 17.35
CA ARG A 380 19.05 12.30 17.65
C ARG A 380 17.68 12.30 18.35
N VAL A 381 16.85 13.29 18.03
CA VAL A 381 15.47 13.37 18.50
C VAL A 381 14.57 12.75 17.45
N TYR A 382 13.89 11.65 17.80
CA TYR A 382 13.04 10.88 16.89
C TYR A 382 11.62 10.73 17.46
N PRO A 383 10.56 10.87 16.64
CA PRO A 383 10.59 11.11 15.20
C PRO A 383 11.06 12.53 14.83
N ALA A 384 11.84 12.66 13.75
CA ALA A 384 12.40 13.94 13.29
C ALA A 384 11.36 14.75 12.50
N ILE A 385 10.13 14.90 13.03
CA ILE A 385 9.01 15.57 12.36
C ILE A 385 8.91 17.03 12.82
N ASP A 386 8.81 17.95 11.87
CA ASP A 386 8.50 19.35 12.15
C ASP A 386 7.00 19.49 12.45
N ILE A 387 6.68 19.75 13.72
CA ILE A 387 5.31 19.89 14.23
C ILE A 387 4.58 21.07 13.58
N LYS A 388 5.29 22.17 13.31
CA LYS A 388 4.68 23.43 12.86
C LYS A 388 4.38 23.38 11.36
N ARG A 389 5.26 22.76 10.58
CA ARG A 389 5.12 22.69 9.11
C ARG A 389 4.25 21.52 8.64
N SER A 390 4.11 20.48 9.45
CA SER A 390 3.32 19.29 9.08
C SER A 390 1.82 19.50 9.27
N ASN A 391 1.01 19.21 8.24
CA ASN A 391 -0.43 19.42 8.24
C ASN A 391 -1.18 18.49 7.26
N THR A 392 -2.49 18.33 7.47
CA THR A 392 -3.41 17.65 6.54
C THR A 392 -4.56 18.57 6.20
N ARG A 393 -4.88 18.70 4.91
CA ARG A 393 -6.03 19.50 4.46
C ARG A 393 -7.33 18.75 4.76
N LYS A 394 -8.34 19.47 5.24
CA LYS A 394 -9.65 18.93 5.64
C LYS A 394 -9.56 17.83 6.71
N GLU A 395 -8.67 18.00 7.70
CA GLU A 395 -8.51 17.02 8.78
C GLU A 395 -9.77 16.84 9.64
N GLU A 396 -10.70 17.80 9.62
CA GLU A 396 -12.02 17.70 10.23
C GLU A 396 -12.90 16.57 9.65
N LEU A 397 -12.58 16.06 8.45
CA LEU A 397 -13.27 14.90 7.88
C LEU A 397 -12.71 13.56 8.39
N LEU A 398 -11.54 13.58 9.03
CA LEU A 398 -10.80 12.38 9.46
C LEU A 398 -10.75 12.24 10.98
N VAL A 399 -11.00 13.32 11.70
CA VAL A 399 -10.81 13.43 13.14
C VAL A 399 -12.11 13.91 13.78
N HIS A 400 -12.49 13.29 14.89
CA HIS A 400 -13.68 13.70 15.64
C HIS A 400 -13.52 15.12 16.21
N ASP A 401 -14.58 15.93 16.23
CA ASP A 401 -14.54 17.35 16.64
C ASP A 401 -13.84 17.59 17.98
N ASP A 402 -14.08 16.72 18.97
CA ASP A 402 -13.45 16.86 20.30
C ASP A 402 -11.97 16.47 20.31
N GLU A 403 -11.56 15.53 19.46
CA GLU A 403 -10.15 15.19 19.25
C GLU A 403 -9.44 16.37 18.56
N LEU A 404 -10.07 16.93 17.52
CA LEU A 404 -9.53 18.06 16.76
C LEU A 404 -9.30 19.30 17.64
N LYS A 405 -10.27 19.66 18.50
CA LYS A 405 -10.10 20.76 19.47
C LYS A 405 -8.89 20.55 20.38
N ARG A 406 -8.65 19.31 20.83
CA ARG A 406 -7.52 18.97 21.72
C ARG A 406 -6.20 18.99 20.98
N ILE A 407 -6.16 18.49 19.75
CA ILE A 407 -4.99 18.59 18.86
C ILE A 407 -4.64 20.06 18.63
N TRP A 408 -5.63 20.92 18.46
CA TRP A 408 -5.40 22.35 18.28
C TRP A 408 -4.80 23.02 19.53
N LEU A 409 -5.31 22.68 20.73
CA LEU A 409 -4.72 23.13 21.99
C LEU A 409 -3.27 22.66 22.16
N MET A 410 -3.00 21.38 21.85
CA MET A 410 -1.65 20.83 21.83
C MET A 410 -0.73 21.63 20.89
N ARG A 411 -1.16 21.83 19.63
CA ARG A 411 -0.39 22.59 18.64
C ARG A 411 -0.10 24.02 19.10
N LYS A 412 -1.09 24.68 19.71
CA LYS A 412 -0.92 26.05 20.25
C LYS A 412 0.11 26.09 21.37
N ALA A 413 0.07 25.14 22.31
CA ALA A 413 1.02 25.06 23.41
C ALA A 413 2.47 24.78 22.94
N LEU A 414 2.63 24.05 21.83
CA LEU A 414 3.94 23.73 21.26
C LEU A 414 4.48 24.82 20.31
N ASN A 415 3.64 25.78 19.90
CA ASN A 415 4.00 26.75 18.87
C ASN A 415 5.06 27.77 19.34
N ASP A 416 5.10 28.08 20.64
CA ASP A 416 6.04 29.05 21.21
C ASP A 416 7.44 28.45 21.45
N LEU A 417 7.55 27.12 21.44
CA LEU A 417 8.82 26.40 21.61
C LEU A 417 9.58 26.33 20.29
N ASN A 418 10.90 26.15 20.35
CA ASN A 418 11.66 25.78 19.15
C ASN A 418 11.36 24.32 18.75
N THR A 419 11.70 23.93 17.51
CA THR A 419 11.35 22.62 16.95
C THR A 419 11.85 21.45 17.79
N VAL A 420 13.05 21.57 18.38
CA VAL A 420 13.67 20.53 19.21
C VAL A 420 12.94 20.38 20.53
N GLU A 421 12.76 21.48 21.26
CA GLU A 421 12.05 21.52 22.54
C GLU A 421 10.61 21.03 22.40
N ALA A 422 9.92 21.45 21.33
CA ALA A 422 8.55 21.04 21.06
C ALA A 422 8.44 19.52 20.89
N MET A 423 9.35 18.91 20.12
CA MET A 423 9.34 17.47 19.89
C MET A 423 9.75 16.69 21.16
N GLU A 424 10.77 17.15 21.88
CA GLU A 424 11.19 16.52 23.14
C GLU A 424 10.07 16.55 24.18
N LEU A 425 9.39 17.69 24.34
CA LEU A 425 8.25 17.83 25.24
C LEU A 425 7.09 16.92 24.83
N LEU A 426 6.75 16.87 23.53
CA LEU A 426 5.71 15.99 23.03
C LEU A 426 6.03 14.51 23.31
N ILE A 427 7.26 14.08 23.03
CA ILE A 427 7.74 12.73 23.33
C ILE A 427 7.65 12.42 24.83
N GLU A 428 8.10 13.35 25.69
CA GLU A 428 8.06 13.19 27.14
C GLU A 428 6.63 12.98 27.64
N LYS A 429 5.66 13.73 27.11
CA LYS A 429 4.25 13.59 27.48
C LYS A 429 3.63 12.32 26.91
N LEU A 430 3.91 11.97 25.65
CA LEU A 430 3.40 10.75 25.03
C LEU A 430 3.88 9.50 25.78
N LYS A 431 5.14 9.46 26.21
CA LYS A 431 5.70 8.34 27.00
C LYS A 431 5.01 8.12 28.35
N LYS A 432 4.33 9.14 28.90
CA LYS A 432 3.56 9.03 30.16
C LYS A 432 2.18 8.39 29.97
N THR A 433 1.79 8.11 28.72
CA THR A 433 0.46 7.60 28.36
C THR A 433 0.59 6.43 27.40
N LYS A 434 -0.39 5.53 27.42
CA LYS A 434 -0.37 4.34 26.56
C LYS A 434 -0.98 4.61 25.19
N THR A 435 -1.93 5.56 25.11
CA THR A 435 -2.68 5.81 23.88
C THR A 435 -2.81 7.30 23.56
N ASN A 436 -3.03 7.65 22.30
CA ASN A 436 -3.28 9.04 21.89
C ASN A 436 -4.54 9.66 22.54
N PRO A 437 -5.68 8.96 22.65
CA PRO A 437 -6.84 9.47 23.39
C PRO A 437 -6.54 9.80 24.84
N GLU A 438 -5.80 8.94 25.55
CA GLU A 438 -5.39 9.18 26.95
C GLU A 438 -4.51 10.43 27.07
N PHE A 439 -3.55 10.58 26.15
CA PHE A 439 -2.72 11.79 26.06
C PHE A 439 -3.56 13.05 25.85
N LEU A 440 -4.46 13.06 24.85
CA LEU A 440 -5.29 14.23 24.54
C LEU A 440 -6.27 14.58 25.68
N MET A 441 -6.73 13.59 26.44
CA MET A 441 -7.54 13.81 27.65
C MET A 441 -6.72 14.47 28.77
N SER A 442 -5.44 14.12 28.92
CA SER A 442 -4.56 14.66 29.95
C SER A 442 -4.26 16.16 29.79
N LEU A 443 -4.38 16.70 28.57
CA LEU A 443 -4.13 18.12 28.27
C LEU A 443 -5.11 19.07 28.97
N ASN A 444 -6.29 18.58 29.38
CA ASN A 444 -7.28 19.38 30.12
C ASN A 444 -6.80 19.81 31.53
N ASN A 445 -5.75 19.18 32.05
CA ASN A 445 -5.18 19.54 33.35
C ASN A 445 -4.08 20.62 33.23
N ILE A 446 -3.80 21.11 32.03
CA ILE A 446 -2.90 22.23 31.78
C ILE A 446 -3.76 23.49 31.75
N ARG A 447 -4.03 24.06 32.93
CA ARG A 447 -4.63 25.39 33.08
C ARG A 447 -3.57 26.46 33.07
#